data_AF-A0A9Q3GL57-F1
#
_entry.id   AF-A0A9Q3GL57-F1
#
_cell.length_a   1.000
_cell.length_b   1.000
_cell.length_c   1.000
_cell.angle_alpha   90.00
_cell.angle_beta   90.00
_cell.angle_gamma   90.00
#
_symmetry.space_group_name_H-M   'P 1'
#
loop_
_entity.id
_entity.type
_entity.pdbx_description
1 polymer ?
#
loop_
_entity_poly.entity_id
_entity_poly.type
_entity_poly.pdbx_seq_one_letter_code
_entity_poly.pdbx_strand_id
1 'polypeptide(L)'
;MYLYQKLHPIKKYHNRREDNNKFLTSVLIKIGGENKLTLKSLYNPPTKFEGIDILKDSLNNNNPQHNPTVIAMDSNLHSKLWNPRGYKHFHPQAKDLIRICNSKGFELCSPKGTPTFI
;
A
#
# COMPACT_ATOMS: atom_id res chain seq x y z
N MET A 1 7.55 31.77 2.73
CA MET A 1 7.34 31.53 1.29
C MET A 1 7.59 30.06 1.02
N TYR A 2 6.55 29.21 1.00
CA TYR A 2 6.71 27.79 0.66
C TYR A 2 6.73 27.66 -0.86
N LEU A 3 7.89 27.36 -1.46
CA LEU A 3 7.95 26.98 -2.86
C LEU A 3 7.16 25.67 -3.01
N TYR A 4 6.04 25.71 -3.73
CA TYR A 4 5.39 24.51 -4.25
C TYR A 4 6.32 23.88 -5.28
N GLN A 5 7.24 23.04 -4.83
CA GLN A 5 8.06 22.25 -5.74
C GLN A 5 7.17 21.15 -6.31
N LYS A 6 6.89 21.25 -7.61
CA LYS A 6 6.08 20.27 -8.32
C LYS A 6 6.80 18.92 -8.27
N LEU A 7 6.19 17.91 -7.66
CA LEU A 7 6.76 16.57 -7.60
C LEU A 7 6.67 15.94 -8.98
N HIS A 8 7.82 15.58 -9.55
CA HIS A 8 7.90 14.94 -10.85
C HIS A 8 8.08 13.43 -10.71
N PRO A 9 7.20 12.60 -11.30
CA PRO A 9 7.38 11.15 -11.30
C PRO A 9 8.56 10.76 -12.20
N ILE A 10 9.49 9.98 -11.65
CA ILE A 10 10.64 9.41 -12.35
C ILE A 10 10.23 8.13 -13.08
N LYS A 11 9.47 7.27 -12.41
CA LYS A 11 9.01 5.99 -12.96
C LYS A 11 7.61 5.69 -12.47
N LYS A 12 6.80 5.09 -13.33
CA LYS A 12 5.43 4.68 -13.04
C LYS A 12 5.23 3.23 -13.47
N TYR A 13 4.60 2.45 -12.61
CA TYR A 13 4.22 1.07 -12.89
C TYR A 13 2.75 0.87 -12.49
N HIS A 14 2.04 0.08 -13.30
CA HIS A 14 0.66 -0.29 -13.06
C HIS A 14 0.50 -1.81 -13.20
N ASN A 15 -0.10 -2.43 -12.20
CA ASN A 15 -0.72 -3.73 -12.34
C ASN A 15 -2.24 -3.54 -12.49
N ARG A 16 -2.81 -4.16 -13.53
CA ARG A 16 -4.21 -3.97 -13.93
C ARG A 16 -4.96 -5.30 -13.96
N ARG A 17 -6.25 -5.22 -13.68
CA ARG A 17 -7.27 -6.24 -13.93
C ARG A 17 -7.57 -6.36 -15.43
N GLU A 18 -8.24 -7.45 -15.79
CA GLU A 18 -8.79 -7.68 -17.14
C GLU A 18 -9.76 -6.56 -17.57
N ASP A 19 -10.48 -5.97 -16.62
CA ASP A 19 -11.39 -4.83 -16.82
C ASP A 19 -10.67 -3.46 -16.92
N ASN A 20 -9.34 -3.45 -17.05
CA ASN A 20 -8.46 -2.29 -17.02
C ASN A 20 -8.38 -1.50 -15.69
N ASN A 21 -9.12 -1.88 -14.65
CA ASN A 21 -8.99 -1.27 -13.33
C ASN A 21 -7.63 -1.59 -12.71
N LYS A 22 -7.07 -0.64 -11.96
CA LYS A 22 -5.72 -0.79 -11.38
C LYS A 22 -5.81 -1.44 -10.01
N PHE A 23 -5.11 -2.55 -9.83
CA PHE A 23 -4.85 -3.10 -8.50
C PHE A 23 -3.79 -2.27 -7.80
N LEU A 24 -2.60 -2.17 -8.41
CA LEU A 24 -1.44 -1.52 -7.81
C LEU A 24 -0.88 -0.47 -8.76
N THR A 25 -0.68 0.73 -8.25
CA THR A 25 0.12 1.78 -8.90
C THR A 25 1.34 2.04 -8.05
N SER A 26 2.53 2.00 -8.66
CA SER A 26 3.78 2.37 -8.01
C SER A 26 4.38 3.57 -8.74
N VAL A 27 4.72 4.62 -8.02
CA VAL A 27 5.35 5.83 -8.55
C VAL A 27 6.62 6.10 -7.76
N LEU A 28 7.75 6.24 -8.46
CA LEU A 28 8.98 6.77 -7.90
C LEU A 28 8.99 8.27 -8.13
N ILE A 29 9.09 9.08 -7.08
CA ILE A 29 9.15 10.54 -7.16
C ILE A 29 10.50 11.06 -6.65
N LYS A 30 10.98 12.15 -7.25
CA LYS A 30 12.12 12.93 -6.76
C LYS A 30 11.62 13.95 -5.74
N ILE A 31 12.16 13.96 -4.53
CA ILE A 31 11.75 14.89 -3.45
C ILE A 31 12.75 16.02 -3.20
N GLY A 32 13.95 15.96 -3.80
CA GLY A 32 14.99 16.99 -3.73
C GLY A 32 16.39 16.38 -3.76
N GLY A 33 17.38 17.05 -4.37
CA GLY A 33 18.73 16.49 -4.51
C GLY A 33 18.73 15.12 -5.19
N GLU A 34 19.37 14.11 -4.62
CA GLU A 34 19.28 12.70 -5.08
C GLU A 34 18.22 11.87 -4.33
N ASN A 35 17.45 12.50 -3.43
CA ASN A 35 16.47 11.83 -2.61
C ASN A 35 15.23 11.42 -3.42
N LYS A 36 14.79 10.19 -3.21
CA LYS A 36 13.68 9.56 -3.91
C LYS A 36 12.73 8.90 -2.92
N LEU A 37 11.44 8.91 -3.24
CA LEU A 37 10.38 8.27 -2.47
C LEU A 37 9.53 7.42 -3.39
N THR A 38 9.21 6.20 -2.98
CA THR A 38 8.27 5.34 -3.69
C THR A 38 6.90 5.45 -3.06
N LEU A 39 5.89 5.79 -3.86
CA LEU A 39 4.49 5.77 -3.47
C LEU A 39 3.80 4.57 -4.13
N LYS A 40 3.13 3.74 -3.33
CA LYS A 40 2.31 2.63 -3.81
C LYS A 40 0.85 2.87 -3.40
N SER A 41 -0.04 2.84 -4.37
CA SER A 41 -1.49 2.88 -4.17
C SER A 41 -2.06 1.52 -4.56
N LEU A 42 -2.67 0.83 -3.61
CA LEU A 42 -3.30 -0.47 -3.82
C LEU A 42 -4.81 -0.40 -3.61
N TYR A 43 -5.58 -0.98 -4.53
CA TYR A 43 -6.99 -1.30 -4.32
C TYR A 43 -7.14 -2.82 -4.31
N ASN A 44 -7.71 -3.35 -3.23
CA ASN A 44 -7.97 -4.76 -3.07
C ASN A 44 -9.48 -5.04 -3.10
N PRO A 45 -10.03 -5.70 -4.13
CA PRO A 45 -11.47 -5.94 -4.23
C PRO A 45 -12.02 -6.81 -3.08
N PRO A 46 -13.25 -6.54 -2.61
CA PRO A 46 -13.80 -7.12 -1.37
C PRO A 46 -14.15 -8.62 -1.42
N THR A 47 -14.04 -9.29 -2.57
CA THR A 47 -14.46 -10.69 -2.74
C THR A 47 -13.29 -11.66 -2.85
N LYS A 48 -12.34 -11.37 -3.74
CA LYS A 48 -11.24 -12.31 -4.07
C LYS A 48 -9.92 -11.95 -3.39
N PHE A 49 -9.79 -10.71 -2.89
CA PHE A 49 -8.59 -10.18 -2.26
C PHE A 49 -7.28 -10.35 -3.07
N GLU A 50 -7.38 -10.41 -4.41
CA GLU A 50 -6.26 -10.60 -5.35
C GLU A 50 -5.18 -9.50 -5.23
N GLY A 51 -5.54 -8.33 -4.72
CA GLY A 51 -4.60 -7.22 -4.50
C GLY A 51 -3.51 -7.56 -3.50
N ILE A 52 -3.73 -8.50 -2.58
CA ILE A 52 -2.73 -8.91 -1.59
C ILE A 52 -1.61 -9.72 -2.24
N ASP A 53 -1.95 -10.65 -3.13
CA ASP A 53 -0.95 -11.43 -3.87
C ASP A 53 -0.16 -10.55 -4.83
N ILE A 54 -0.83 -9.60 -5.51
CA ILE A 54 -0.17 -8.62 -6.38
C ILE A 54 0.80 -7.74 -5.58
N LEU A 55 0.42 -7.33 -4.36
CA LEU A 55 1.32 -6.59 -3.48
C LEU A 55 2.52 -7.45 -3.07
N LYS A 56 2.28 -8.70 -2.67
CA LYS A 56 3.33 -9.66 -2.29
C LYS A 56 4.36 -9.83 -3.40
N ASP A 57 3.90 -10.06 -4.63
CA ASP A 57 4.76 -10.17 -5.80
C ASP A 57 5.51 -8.87 -6.07
N SER A 58 4.84 -7.72 -5.94
CA SER A 58 5.49 -6.42 -6.09
C SER A 58 6.60 -6.20 -5.06
N LEU A 59 6.43 -6.64 -3.81
CA LEU A 59 7.41 -6.50 -2.73
C LEU A 59 8.54 -7.55 -2.80
N ASN A 60 8.32 -8.66 -3.49
CA ASN A 60 9.33 -9.69 -3.72
C ASN A 60 10.18 -9.41 -4.96
N ASN A 61 9.55 -8.94 -6.04
CA ASN A 61 10.22 -8.70 -7.33
C ASN A 61 10.93 -7.34 -7.39
N ASN A 62 10.56 -6.38 -6.53
CA ASN A 62 11.24 -5.09 -6.45
C ASN A 62 12.16 -5.04 -5.22
N ASN A 63 13.43 -5.40 -5.39
CA ASN A 63 14.49 -4.85 -4.54
C ASN A 63 15.78 -4.71 -5.38
N PRO A 64 16.30 -3.47 -5.58
CA PRO A 64 17.35 -3.01 -4.67
C PRO A 64 17.41 -1.50 -4.40
N GLN A 65 16.41 -0.69 -4.76
CA GLN A 65 16.48 0.74 -4.39
C GLN A 65 15.91 0.92 -2.99
N HIS A 66 16.79 1.13 -2.01
CA HIS A 66 16.55 1.57 -0.63
C HIS A 66 15.82 2.92 -0.53
N ASN A 67 14.90 3.21 -1.46
CA ASN A 67 14.07 4.39 -1.38
C ASN A 67 13.02 4.14 -0.30
N PRO A 68 12.85 5.09 0.64
CA PRO A 68 11.69 5.10 1.52
C PRO A 68 10.42 4.86 0.70
N THR A 69 9.53 4.01 1.21
CA THR A 69 8.33 3.58 0.50
C THR A 69 7.11 3.78 1.39
N VAL A 70 6.09 4.43 0.85
CA VAL A 70 4.77 4.53 1.48
C VAL A 70 3.77 3.73 0.66
N ILE A 71 3.02 2.86 1.35
CA ILE A 71 1.93 2.10 0.76
C ILE A 71 0.62 2.62 1.35
N ALA A 72 -0.22 3.22 0.51
CA ALA A 72 -1.60 3.53 0.81
C ALA A 72 -2.50 2.49 0.14
N MET A 73 -3.51 2.02 0.86
CA MET A 73 -4.41 1.01 0.30
C MET A 73 -5.82 1.11 0.82
N ASP A 74 -6.78 0.78 -0.04
CA ASP A 74 -8.05 0.22 0.40
C ASP A 74 -7.93 -1.30 0.33
N SER A 75 -7.77 -1.92 1.50
CA SER A 75 -7.57 -3.36 1.59
C SER A 75 -8.86 -4.15 1.52
N ASN A 76 -10.04 -3.57 1.79
CA ASN A 76 -11.28 -4.31 2.07
C ASN A 76 -11.09 -5.47 3.08
N LEU A 77 -10.06 -5.41 3.92
CA LEU A 77 -9.74 -6.42 4.93
C LEU A 77 -10.07 -5.91 6.33
N HIS A 78 -10.54 -6.83 7.17
CA HIS A 78 -10.80 -6.55 8.57
C HIS A 78 -9.70 -7.16 9.44
N SER A 79 -9.13 -6.35 10.33
CA SER A 79 -8.12 -6.76 11.31
C SER A 79 -8.27 -6.02 12.61
N LYS A 80 -8.00 -6.70 13.74
CA LYS A 80 -7.98 -6.07 15.07
C LYS A 80 -7.01 -4.89 15.18
N LEU A 81 -6.03 -4.77 14.28
CA LEU A 81 -5.09 -3.65 14.28
C LEU A 81 -5.72 -2.31 13.85
N TRP A 82 -6.68 -2.32 12.93
CA TRP A 82 -7.32 -1.10 12.44
C TRP A 82 -8.84 -1.08 12.64
N ASN A 83 -9.47 -2.23 12.91
CA ASN A 83 -10.90 -2.31 13.19
C ASN A 83 -11.26 -1.54 14.48
N PRO A 84 -12.44 -0.91 14.53
CA PRO A 84 -12.97 -0.30 15.74
C PRO A 84 -13.06 -1.28 16.92
N ARG A 85 -12.97 -0.75 18.14
CA ARG A 85 -13.12 -1.54 19.36
C ARG A 85 -14.49 -2.23 19.37
N GLY A 86 -14.52 -3.54 19.62
CA GLY A 86 -15.75 -4.34 19.66
C GLY A 86 -16.16 -4.95 18.32
N TYR A 87 -15.53 -4.56 17.20
CA TYR A 87 -15.79 -5.18 15.91
C TYR A 87 -15.17 -6.60 15.85
N LYS A 88 -16.03 -7.60 15.66
CA LYS A 88 -15.64 -9.02 15.78
C LYS A 88 -15.13 -9.62 14.48
N HIS A 89 -15.55 -9.08 13.33
CA HIS A 89 -15.23 -9.66 12.03
C HIS A 89 -13.75 -9.46 11.69
N PHE A 90 -13.15 -10.49 11.11
CA PHE A 90 -11.74 -10.49 10.71
C PHE A 90 -11.56 -11.33 9.44
N HIS A 91 -10.60 -10.92 8.61
CA HIS A 91 -10.21 -11.69 7.42
C HIS A 91 -8.81 -12.32 7.66
N PRO A 92 -8.62 -13.64 7.45
CA PRO A 92 -7.31 -14.29 7.56
C PRO A 92 -6.22 -13.63 6.70
N GLN A 93 -6.59 -13.18 5.50
CA GLN A 93 -5.71 -12.48 4.55
C GLN A 93 -5.11 -11.20 5.15
N ALA A 94 -5.75 -10.60 6.16
CA ALA A 94 -5.17 -9.46 6.87
C ALA A 94 -3.92 -9.84 7.65
N LYS A 95 -3.85 -11.07 8.20
CA LYS A 95 -2.64 -11.58 8.86
C LYS A 95 -1.51 -11.78 7.86
N ASP A 96 -1.83 -12.29 6.67
CA ASP A 96 -0.83 -12.44 5.61
C ASP A 96 -0.29 -11.10 5.14
N LEU A 97 -1.17 -10.12 4.92
CA LEU A 97 -0.77 -8.75 4.60
C LEU A 97 0.19 -8.18 5.65
N ILE A 98 -0.17 -8.26 6.93
CA ILE A 98 0.67 -7.78 8.04
C ILE A 98 2.03 -8.49 8.03
N ARG A 99 2.03 -9.82 7.89
CA ARG A 99 3.26 -10.63 7.85
C ARG A 99 4.17 -10.21 6.70
N ILE A 100 3.62 -10.07 5.50
CA ILE A 100 4.38 -9.69 4.29
C ILE A 100 4.97 -8.29 4.48
N CYS A 101 4.16 -7.30 4.87
CA CYS A 101 4.62 -5.94 5.15
C CYS A 101 5.73 -5.91 6.22
N ASN A 102 5.52 -6.56 7.37
CA ASN A 102 6.51 -6.58 8.46
C ASN A 102 7.82 -7.26 8.03
N SER A 103 7.76 -8.37 7.28
CA SER A 103 8.97 -9.05 6.76
C SER A 103 9.80 -8.19 5.80
N LYS A 104 9.22 -7.10 5.28
CA LYS A 104 9.88 -6.13 4.41
C LYS A 104 10.20 -4.82 5.13
N GLY A 105 10.03 -4.76 6.45
CA GLY A 105 10.33 -3.61 7.29
C GLY A 105 9.28 -2.49 7.24
N PHE A 106 8.07 -2.75 6.73
CA PHE A 106 6.99 -1.78 6.80
C PHE A 106 6.33 -1.79 8.18
N GLU A 107 5.89 -0.61 8.60
CA GLU A 107 5.08 -0.40 9.79
C GLU A 107 3.70 0.15 9.40
N LEU A 108 2.67 -0.20 10.17
CA LEU A 108 1.34 0.35 10.01
C LEU A 108 1.27 1.75 10.63
N CYS A 109 1.10 2.78 9.80
CA CYS A 109 1.01 4.17 10.26
C CYS A 109 -0.41 4.61 10.67
N SER A 110 -1.45 3.81 10.42
CA SER A 110 -2.82 4.21 10.72
C SER A 110 -3.13 4.09 12.23
N PRO A 111 -3.90 5.05 12.80
CA PRO A 111 -4.32 4.96 14.19
C PRO A 111 -5.24 3.75 14.38
N LYS A 112 -5.06 3.03 15.49
CA LYS A 112 -5.86 1.86 15.80
C LYS A 112 -7.32 2.25 16.02
N GLY A 113 -8.24 1.48 15.44
CA GLY A 113 -9.67 1.56 15.72
C GLY A 113 -10.41 2.78 15.18
N THR A 114 -9.79 3.54 14.27
CA THR A 114 -10.48 4.65 13.59
C THR A 114 -11.19 4.12 12.34
N PRO A 115 -12.53 4.20 12.24
CA PRO A 115 -13.25 3.81 11.03
C PRO A 115 -12.82 4.66 9.83
N THR A 116 -12.61 4.01 8.69
CA THR A 116 -12.29 4.68 7.41
C THR A 116 -13.41 4.55 6.37
N PHE A 117 -14.46 3.78 6.69
CA PHE A 117 -15.66 3.55 5.89
C PHE A 117 -16.84 3.39 6.85
N ILE A 118 -17.98 4.02 6.54
CA ILE A 118 -19.21 4.05 7.35
C ILE A 118 -20.35 3.46 6.53
#